data_AF-A0A2V9W4A8-F1
#
_entry.id   AF-A0A2V9W4A8-F1
#
_cell.length_a   1.000
_cell.length_b   1.000
_cell.length_c   1.000
_cell.angle_alpha   90.00
_cell.angle_beta   90.00
_cell.angle_gamma   90.00
#
_symmetry.space_group_name_H-M   'P 1'
#
loop_
_entity.id
_entity.type
_entity.pdbx_description
1 polymer ?
#
loop_
_entity_poly.entity_id
_entity_poly.type
_entity_poly.pdbx_seq_one_letter_code
_entity_poly.pdbx_strand_id
1 'polypeptide(L)'
;MIVASPSRSFEEFPVNVEQLLTELQVCPGIGVAILDNQLRFQTVNPALAQMNGVPEIQHLGKTIADVLGDFEQQVSPLVREVLASGRPLLHCDLSGILPTRREKGYWIVHYFPLKDSSGRIARLGAVVLEVTPHRKVELLLAPFTRRGTEVDPTLEAVERHYIIHVLKKVNGKVAGRDGAAAKLGMKRTTLQSKLCKLGINARDYK
;
A
#
# COMPACT_ATOMS: atom_id res chain seq x y z
N MET A 1 -5.61 -4.98 39.56
CA MET A 1 -6.27 -6.18 39.00
C MET A 1 -7.15 -5.68 37.86
N ILE A 2 -6.60 -5.61 36.64
CA ILE A 2 -7.29 -5.05 35.48
C ILE A 2 -7.95 -6.22 34.77
N VAL A 3 -9.28 -6.21 34.75
CA VAL A 3 -10.10 -7.23 34.10
C VAL A 3 -9.94 -7.04 32.59
N ALA A 4 -9.31 -8.02 31.94
CA ALA A 4 -9.25 -8.09 30.48
C ALA A 4 -10.66 -8.37 29.95
N SER A 5 -11.22 -7.42 29.21
CA SER A 5 -12.46 -7.63 28.45
C SER A 5 -12.24 -8.71 27.38
N PRO A 6 -13.20 -9.64 27.18
CA PRO A 6 -12.96 -10.85 26.42
C PRO A 6 -12.87 -10.54 24.92
N SER A 7 -11.90 -11.18 24.29
CA SER A 7 -11.72 -11.36 22.87
C SER A 7 -13.06 -11.58 22.17
N ARG A 8 -13.51 -10.62 21.35
CA ARG A 8 -14.63 -10.85 20.42
C ARG A 8 -14.18 -11.91 19.43
N SER A 9 -14.69 -13.12 19.62
CA SER A 9 -14.71 -14.20 18.66
C SER A 9 -15.38 -13.70 17.38
N PHE A 10 -14.60 -13.57 16.30
CA PHE A 10 -15.04 -13.25 14.94
C PHE A 10 -15.65 -14.49 14.25
N GLU A 11 -16.49 -15.23 14.97
CA GLU A 11 -17.31 -16.29 14.37
C GLU A 11 -18.64 -15.68 13.96
N GLU A 12 -19.00 -15.88 12.69
CA GLU A 12 -20.28 -15.48 12.05
C GLU A 12 -20.47 -13.99 11.71
N PHE A 13 -19.63 -13.48 10.81
CA PHE A 13 -20.16 -12.51 9.83
C PHE A 13 -20.41 -13.26 8.52
N PRO A 14 -21.66 -13.54 8.12
CA PRO A 14 -21.96 -13.84 6.74
C PRO A 14 -21.86 -12.51 6.00
N VAL A 15 -20.62 -12.03 5.79
CA VAL A 15 -20.40 -10.91 4.89
C VAL A 15 -20.86 -11.41 3.53
N ASN A 16 -22.03 -10.96 3.10
CA ASN A 16 -22.43 -11.11 1.72
C ASN A 16 -21.41 -10.31 0.92
N VAL A 17 -20.44 -11.00 0.32
CA VAL A 17 -19.30 -10.34 -0.33
C VAL A 17 -19.75 -9.52 -1.53
N GLU A 18 -20.89 -9.83 -2.15
CA GLU A 18 -21.49 -8.98 -3.18
C GLU A 18 -22.04 -7.67 -2.60
N GLN A 19 -22.59 -7.72 -1.38
CA GLN A 19 -23.03 -6.54 -0.65
C GLN A 19 -21.83 -5.70 -0.18
N LEU A 20 -20.78 -6.34 0.36
CA LEU A 20 -19.54 -5.65 0.75
C LEU A 20 -18.85 -5.02 -0.47
N LEU A 21 -18.88 -5.69 -1.62
CA LEU A 21 -18.40 -5.15 -2.90
C LEU A 21 -19.18 -3.91 -3.33
N THR A 22 -20.50 -3.93 -3.16
CA THR A 22 -21.38 -2.81 -3.50
C THR A 22 -21.12 -1.62 -2.56
N GLU A 23 -20.96 -1.87 -1.27
CA GLU A 23 -20.70 -0.84 -0.27
C GLU A 23 -19.30 -0.22 -0.42
N LEU A 24 -18.29 -1.03 -0.77
CA LEU A 24 -16.90 -0.59 -0.95
C LEU A 24 -16.58 -0.12 -2.37
N GLN A 25 -17.55 -0.12 -3.30
CA GLN A 25 -17.33 0.31 -4.67
C GLN A 25 -16.83 1.77 -4.77
N VAL A 26 -17.24 2.62 -3.83
CA VAL A 26 -17.01 4.08 -3.87
C VAL A 26 -15.93 4.53 -2.87
N CYS A 27 -15.43 3.65 -2.00
CA CYS A 27 -14.43 4.02 -0.99
C CYS A 27 -13.05 4.28 -1.62
N PRO A 28 -12.56 5.54 -1.64
CA PRO A 28 -11.24 5.83 -2.17
C PRO A 28 -10.18 5.15 -1.31
N GLY A 29 -9.26 4.42 -1.94
CA GLY A 29 -8.17 3.75 -1.23
C GLY A 29 -8.49 2.37 -0.65
N ILE A 30 -9.72 1.85 -0.83
CA ILE A 30 -10.07 0.46 -0.54
C ILE A 30 -10.35 -0.27 -1.85
N GLY A 31 -9.39 -1.06 -2.28
CA GLY A 31 -9.50 -1.94 -3.41
C GLY A 31 -10.24 -3.23 -3.05
N VAL A 32 -11.08 -3.72 -3.95
CA VAL A 32 -11.76 -5.00 -3.78
C VAL A 32 -11.71 -5.80 -5.08
N ALA A 33 -11.46 -7.10 -4.96
CA ALA A 33 -11.56 -8.05 -6.07
C ALA A 33 -12.24 -9.36 -5.67
N ILE A 34 -12.88 -10.00 -6.65
CA ILE A 34 -13.23 -11.42 -6.60
C ILE A 34 -12.46 -12.14 -7.69
N LEU A 35 -11.87 -13.27 -7.34
CA LEU A 35 -11.26 -14.20 -8.27
C LEU A 35 -12.05 -15.50 -8.35
N ASP A 36 -12.12 -16.09 -9.53
CA ASP A 36 -12.74 -17.39 -9.75
C ASP A 36 -11.89 -18.56 -9.20
N ASN A 37 -12.33 -19.80 -9.43
CA ASN A 37 -11.64 -21.00 -8.98
C ASN A 37 -10.28 -21.24 -9.66
N GLN A 38 -9.98 -20.53 -10.74
CA GLN A 38 -8.69 -20.54 -11.43
C GLN A 38 -7.84 -19.32 -11.05
N LEU A 39 -8.25 -18.56 -10.04
CA LEU A 39 -7.60 -17.33 -9.59
C LEU A 39 -7.51 -16.26 -10.69
N ARG A 40 -8.56 -16.19 -11.52
CA ARG A 40 -8.73 -15.13 -12.51
C ARG A 40 -9.68 -14.07 -11.98
N PHE A 41 -9.40 -12.80 -12.21
CA PHE A 41 -10.28 -11.72 -11.76
C PHE A 41 -11.66 -11.84 -12.43
N GLN A 42 -12.68 -12.01 -11.61
CA GLN A 42 -14.09 -11.94 -12.01
C GLN A 42 -14.65 -10.54 -11.78
N THR A 43 -14.17 -9.84 -10.75
CA THR A 43 -14.60 -8.49 -10.40
C THR A 43 -13.43 -7.72 -9.78
N VAL A 44 -13.37 -6.43 -10.07
CA VAL A 44 -12.42 -5.48 -9.49
C VAL A 44 -13.12 -4.13 -9.37
N ASN A 45 -12.90 -3.38 -8.29
CA ASN A 45 -13.45 -2.02 -8.16
C ASN A 45 -12.46 -0.96 -8.71
N PRO A 46 -12.92 0.29 -8.94
CA PRO A 46 -12.07 1.35 -9.48
C PRO A 46 -10.83 1.64 -8.62
N ALA A 47 -10.96 1.55 -7.30
CA ALA A 47 -9.85 1.78 -6.38
C ALA A 47 -8.73 0.74 -6.57
N LEU A 48 -9.05 -0.55 -6.68
CA LEU A 48 -8.03 -1.59 -6.90
C LEU A 48 -7.42 -1.49 -8.30
N ALA A 49 -8.22 -1.16 -9.31
CA ALA A 49 -7.73 -0.91 -10.66
C ALA A 49 -6.72 0.25 -10.69
N GLN A 50 -7.05 1.36 -10.02
CA GLN A 50 -6.13 2.49 -9.84
C GLN A 50 -4.87 2.07 -9.05
N MET A 51 -5.02 1.26 -8.00
CA MET A 51 -3.88 0.74 -7.26
C MET A 51 -2.93 -0.04 -8.16
N ASN A 52 -3.48 -0.95 -8.96
CA ASN A 52 -2.73 -1.77 -9.91
C ASN A 52 -2.22 -0.99 -11.12
N GLY A 53 -2.70 0.24 -11.35
CA GLY A 53 -2.37 1.04 -12.52
C GLY A 53 -2.85 0.43 -13.84
N VAL A 54 -3.86 -0.44 -13.78
CA VAL A 54 -4.44 -1.17 -14.91
C VAL A 54 -5.94 -0.85 -14.96
N PRO A 55 -6.56 -0.60 -16.12
CA PRO A 55 -8.01 -0.41 -16.19
C PRO A 55 -8.79 -1.65 -15.72
N GLU A 56 -9.97 -1.45 -15.11
CA GLU A 56 -10.81 -2.55 -14.57
C GLU A 56 -11.06 -3.65 -15.59
N ILE A 57 -11.45 -3.29 -16.82
CA ILE A 57 -11.74 -4.22 -17.91
C ILE A 57 -10.54 -5.11 -18.27
N GLN A 58 -9.31 -4.63 -18.07
CA GLN A 58 -8.10 -5.38 -18.38
C GLN A 58 -7.73 -6.39 -17.27
N HIS A 59 -8.40 -6.36 -16.12
CA HIS A 59 -8.26 -7.39 -15.11
C HIS A 59 -9.11 -8.62 -15.44
N LEU A 60 -10.30 -8.43 -16.00
CA LEU A 60 -11.29 -9.50 -16.12
C LEU A 60 -10.74 -10.72 -16.91
N GLY A 61 -10.86 -11.90 -16.30
CA GLY A 61 -10.37 -13.17 -16.84
C GLY A 61 -8.84 -13.36 -16.78
N LYS A 62 -8.08 -12.36 -16.33
CA LYS A 62 -6.63 -12.42 -16.15
C LYS A 62 -6.27 -13.00 -14.79
N THR A 63 -5.14 -13.68 -14.72
CA THR A 63 -4.58 -14.18 -13.46
C THR A 63 -3.92 -13.05 -12.67
N ILE A 64 -3.60 -13.30 -11.40
CA ILE A 64 -2.80 -12.37 -10.58
C ILE A 64 -1.44 -12.11 -11.24
N ALA A 65 -0.81 -13.14 -11.83
CA ALA A 65 0.46 -13.01 -12.54
C ALA A 65 0.37 -12.11 -13.78
N ASP A 66 -0.69 -12.25 -14.58
CA ASP A 66 -0.91 -11.43 -15.78
C ASP A 66 -1.02 -9.93 -15.46
N VAL A 67 -1.57 -9.58 -14.28
CA VAL A 67 -1.81 -8.18 -13.87
C VAL A 67 -0.65 -7.63 -13.04
N LEU A 68 -0.12 -8.40 -12.09
CA LEU A 68 0.86 -7.95 -11.10
C LEU A 68 2.30 -8.36 -11.44
N GLY A 69 2.53 -9.14 -12.50
CA GLY A 69 3.86 -9.64 -12.88
C GLY A 69 4.50 -10.42 -11.73
N ASP A 70 5.81 -10.27 -11.55
CA ASP A 70 6.58 -10.97 -10.50
C ASP A 70 6.09 -10.70 -9.07
N PHE A 71 5.28 -9.65 -8.85
CA PHE A 71 4.69 -9.40 -7.53
C PHE A 71 3.70 -10.49 -7.11
N GLU A 72 3.18 -11.27 -8.06
CA GLU A 72 2.43 -12.51 -7.80
C GLU A 72 3.16 -13.45 -6.84
N GLN A 73 4.50 -13.50 -6.84
CA GLN A 73 5.27 -14.41 -5.98
C GLN A 73 5.07 -14.13 -4.49
N GLN A 74 4.73 -12.89 -4.11
CA GLN A 74 4.37 -12.54 -2.73
C GLN A 74 2.91 -12.91 -2.40
N VAL A 75 2.03 -12.90 -3.41
CA VAL A 75 0.59 -13.09 -3.25
C VAL A 75 0.20 -14.57 -3.29
N SER A 76 0.79 -15.32 -4.22
CA SER A 76 0.52 -16.74 -4.48
C SER A 76 0.53 -17.62 -3.22
N PRO A 77 1.53 -17.53 -2.32
CA PRO A 77 1.54 -18.34 -1.10
C PRO A 77 0.34 -18.07 -0.20
N LEU A 78 -0.03 -16.80 -0.03
CA LEU A 78 -1.14 -16.36 0.83
C LEU A 78 -2.48 -16.87 0.29
N VAL A 79 -2.67 -16.76 -1.04
CA VAL A 79 -3.88 -17.24 -1.71
C VAL A 79 -4.01 -18.76 -1.58
N ARG A 80 -2.92 -19.51 -1.80
CA ARG A 80 -2.92 -20.98 -1.65
C ARG A 80 -3.27 -21.39 -0.22
N GLU A 81 -2.76 -20.69 0.78
CA GLU A 81 -3.07 -20.97 2.19
C GLU A 81 -4.57 -20.81 2.49
N VAL A 82 -5.20 -19.75 1.99
CA VAL A 82 -6.64 -19.52 2.17
C VAL A 82 -7.47 -20.59 1.48
N LEU A 83 -7.10 -20.98 0.26
CA LEU A 83 -7.79 -22.05 -0.47
C LEU A 83 -7.63 -23.41 0.20
N ALA A 84 -6.44 -23.73 0.71
CA ALA A 84 -6.15 -25.01 1.35
C ALA A 84 -6.80 -25.14 2.73
N SER A 85 -6.78 -24.06 3.53
CA SER A 85 -7.34 -24.06 4.89
C SER A 85 -8.85 -23.78 4.92
N GLY A 86 -9.39 -23.11 3.90
CA GLY A 86 -10.74 -22.58 3.90
C GLY A 86 -11.01 -21.52 4.97
N ARG A 87 -9.95 -20.93 5.53
CA ARG A 87 -10.03 -19.85 6.53
C ARG A 87 -9.58 -18.52 5.92
N PRO A 88 -10.19 -17.40 6.32
CA PRO A 88 -9.73 -16.09 5.87
C PRO A 88 -8.35 -15.77 6.42
N LEU A 89 -7.54 -15.08 5.62
CA LEU A 89 -6.26 -14.53 6.03
C LEU A 89 -6.38 -13.01 6.09
N LEU A 90 -6.11 -12.43 7.26
CA LEU A 90 -6.36 -11.03 7.55
C LEU A 90 -5.05 -10.29 7.81
N HIS A 91 -5.01 -9.00 7.47
CA HIS A 91 -3.91 -8.09 7.80
C HIS A 91 -2.55 -8.53 7.20
N CYS A 92 -2.56 -8.97 5.94
CA CYS A 92 -1.34 -9.31 5.23
C CYS A 92 -0.63 -8.03 4.79
N ASP A 93 0.53 -7.72 5.38
CA ASP A 93 1.39 -6.62 4.91
C ASP A 93 2.11 -7.04 3.61
N LEU A 94 1.83 -6.34 2.52
CA LEU A 94 2.49 -6.51 1.24
C LEU A 94 3.21 -5.23 0.83
N SER A 95 4.40 -5.36 0.24
CA SER A 95 5.13 -4.20 -0.27
C SER A 95 6.01 -4.53 -1.47
N GLY A 96 6.05 -3.63 -2.44
CA GLY A 96 6.77 -3.87 -3.68
C GLY A 96 6.50 -2.80 -4.73
N ILE A 97 7.13 -2.96 -5.89
CA ILE A 97 6.88 -2.11 -7.06
C ILE A 97 6.05 -2.94 -8.02
N LEU A 98 4.82 -2.50 -8.29
CA LEU A 98 3.96 -3.14 -9.29
C LEU A 98 4.46 -2.79 -10.71
N PRO A 99 4.17 -3.62 -11.74
CA PRO A 99 4.68 -3.41 -13.09
C PRO A 99 4.37 -2.03 -13.68
N THR A 100 3.23 -1.45 -13.32
CA THR A 100 2.74 -0.15 -13.79
C THR A 100 3.21 1.03 -12.92
N ARG A 101 3.89 0.76 -11.80
CA ARG A 101 4.32 1.77 -10.82
C ARG A 101 5.82 2.01 -10.90
N ARG A 102 6.22 3.26 -10.64
CA ARG A 102 7.64 3.65 -10.52
C ARG A 102 8.15 3.65 -9.08
N GLU A 103 7.25 3.71 -8.12
CA GLU A 103 7.60 3.77 -6.70
C GLU A 103 7.07 2.55 -5.96
N LYS A 104 7.76 2.19 -4.88
CA LYS A 104 7.32 1.14 -3.95
C LYS A 104 5.99 1.55 -3.30
N GLY A 105 5.00 0.67 -3.41
CA GLY A 105 3.74 0.75 -2.69
C GLY A 105 3.73 -0.15 -1.45
N TYR A 106 2.79 0.13 -0.58
CA TYR A 106 2.53 -0.62 0.64
C TYR A 106 1.03 -0.85 0.78
N TRP A 107 0.64 -2.11 0.99
CA TRP A 107 -0.75 -2.51 1.06
C TRP A 107 -0.99 -3.44 2.24
N ILE A 108 -2.17 -3.32 2.83
CA ILE A 108 -2.68 -4.30 3.78
C ILE A 108 -3.79 -5.07 3.06
N VAL A 109 -3.69 -6.39 3.02
CA VAL A 109 -4.63 -7.24 2.28
C VAL A 109 -5.32 -8.23 3.20
N HIS A 110 -6.61 -8.43 2.93
CA HIS A 110 -7.43 -9.47 3.52
C HIS A 110 -7.95 -10.38 2.41
N TYR A 111 -7.77 -11.69 2.57
CA TYR A 111 -8.24 -12.71 1.65
C TYR A 111 -9.33 -13.56 2.31
N PHE A 112 -10.42 -13.79 1.58
CA PHE A 112 -11.60 -14.49 2.09
C PHE A 112 -11.99 -15.62 1.14
N PRO A 113 -12.15 -16.87 1.62
CA PRO A 113 -12.66 -17.95 0.80
C PRO A 113 -14.18 -17.76 0.61
N LEU A 114 -14.65 -17.83 -0.63
CA LEU A 114 -16.06 -17.71 -0.97
C LEU A 114 -16.58 -19.08 -1.37
N LYS A 115 -17.56 -19.58 -0.61
CA LYS A 115 -18.17 -20.88 -0.83
C LYS A 115 -19.35 -20.77 -1.78
N ASP A 116 -19.55 -21.80 -2.60
CA ASP A 116 -20.78 -21.98 -3.36
C ASP A 116 -21.92 -22.48 -2.46
N SER A 117 -23.12 -22.65 -3.03
CA SER A 117 -24.28 -23.20 -2.33
C SER A 117 -24.08 -24.63 -1.82
N SER A 118 -23.08 -25.36 -2.31
CA SER A 118 -22.70 -26.69 -1.84
C SER A 118 -21.66 -26.66 -0.69
N GLY A 119 -21.25 -25.47 -0.25
CA GLY A 119 -20.27 -25.28 0.82
C GLY A 119 -18.81 -25.46 0.38
N ARG A 120 -18.54 -25.66 -0.91
CA ARG A 120 -17.19 -25.80 -1.46
C ARG A 120 -16.62 -24.43 -1.80
N ILE A 121 -15.33 -24.22 -1.57
CA ILE A 121 -14.66 -22.98 -1.95
C ILE A 121 -14.64 -22.91 -3.48
N ALA A 122 -15.32 -21.91 -4.04
CA ALA A 122 -15.45 -21.72 -5.48
C ALA A 122 -14.76 -20.44 -5.96
N ARG A 123 -14.55 -19.47 -5.07
CA ARG A 123 -14.00 -18.16 -5.40
C ARG A 123 -13.16 -17.62 -4.24
N LEU A 124 -12.38 -16.58 -4.51
CA LEU A 124 -11.59 -15.85 -3.52
C LEU A 124 -11.96 -14.36 -3.53
N GLY A 125 -12.33 -13.82 -2.38
CA GLY A 125 -12.46 -12.37 -2.19
C GLY A 125 -11.14 -11.78 -1.69
N ALA A 126 -10.81 -10.57 -2.14
CA ALA A 126 -9.69 -9.79 -1.65
C ALA A 126 -10.13 -8.36 -1.34
N VAL A 127 -9.80 -7.86 -0.14
CA VAL A 127 -9.91 -6.45 0.22
C VAL A 127 -8.51 -5.90 0.46
N VAL A 128 -8.17 -4.81 -0.21
CA VAL A 128 -6.83 -4.23 -0.31
C VAL A 128 -6.89 -2.78 0.14
N LEU A 129 -6.16 -2.44 1.19
CA LEU A 129 -6.01 -1.06 1.64
C LEU A 129 -4.64 -0.54 1.19
N GLU A 130 -4.62 0.59 0.47
CA GLU A 130 -3.35 1.26 0.18
C GLU A 130 -2.90 2.13 1.37
N VAL A 131 -1.77 1.77 1.96
CA VAL A 131 -1.15 2.48 3.10
C VAL A 131 0.14 3.21 2.72
N THR A 132 0.42 3.31 1.41
CA THR A 132 1.64 3.94 0.88
C THR A 132 1.92 5.34 1.45
N PRO A 133 0.96 6.29 1.51
CA PRO A 133 1.23 7.62 2.05
C PRO A 133 1.65 7.59 3.52
N HIS A 134 0.92 6.82 4.34
CA HIS A 134 1.18 6.66 5.77
C HIS A 134 2.55 6.01 6.04
N ARG A 135 2.85 4.90 5.35
CA ARG A 135 4.15 4.21 5.45
C ARG A 135 5.32 5.10 5.03
N LYS A 136 5.15 5.97 4.03
CA LYS A 136 6.21 6.92 3.63
C LYS A 136 6.54 7.92 4.75
N VAL A 137 5.53 8.42 5.46
CA VAL A 137 5.74 9.32 6.60
C VAL A 137 6.42 8.57 7.75
N GLU A 138 5.93 7.38 8.08
CA GLU A 138 6.51 6.54 9.13
C GLU A 138 8.00 6.25 8.86
N LEU A 139 8.35 5.87 7.62
CA LEU A 139 9.73 5.60 7.23
C LEU A 139 10.63 6.86 7.25
N LEU A 140 10.08 8.03 6.92
CA LEU A 140 10.80 9.30 7.04
C LEU A 140 11.09 9.64 8.51
N LEU A 141 10.21 9.24 9.42
CA LEU A 141 10.35 9.49 10.86
C LEU A 141 11.10 8.37 11.60
N ALA A 142 11.21 7.18 11.03
CA ALA A 142 11.84 6.00 11.64
C ALA A 142 13.26 6.22 12.20
N PRO A 143 14.15 7.04 11.58
CA PRO A 143 15.47 7.33 12.15
C PRO A 143 15.42 8.07 13.49
N PHE A 144 14.29 8.70 13.81
CA PHE A 144 14.08 9.48 15.02
C PHE A 144 13.41 8.69 16.14
N THR A 145 12.69 7.60 15.81
CA THR A 145 11.96 6.79 16.79
C THR A 145 12.76 5.58 17.34
N ARG A 146 13.87 5.19 16.70
CA ARG A 146 14.59 3.93 17.02
C ARG A 146 15.64 3.98 18.13
N ARG A 147 15.94 5.14 18.71
CA ARG A 147 16.80 5.19 19.92
C ARG A 147 15.85 5.24 21.11
N GLY A 148 16.00 4.34 22.08
CA GLY A 148 15.18 4.22 23.30
C GLY A 148 15.23 5.42 24.26
N THR A 149 15.38 6.61 23.71
CA THR A 149 15.17 7.91 24.32
C THR A 149 14.16 8.60 23.41
N GLU A 150 12.96 8.90 23.91
CA GLU A 150 11.98 9.79 23.27
C GLU A 150 12.62 11.17 23.06
N VAL A 151 13.49 11.30 22.05
CA VAL A 151 13.90 12.61 21.59
C VAL A 151 12.88 12.98 20.53
N ASP A 152 11.88 13.75 20.94
CA ASP A 152 10.97 14.39 19.99
C ASP A 152 11.84 15.05 18.90
N PRO A 153 11.75 14.58 17.64
CA PRO A 153 12.63 15.09 16.61
C PRO A 153 12.33 16.57 16.42
N THR A 154 13.38 17.40 16.48
CA THR A 154 13.21 18.82 16.18
C THR A 154 12.66 18.97 14.76
N LEU A 155 11.77 19.94 14.56
CA LEU A 155 11.20 20.22 13.23
C LEU A 155 12.32 20.41 12.18
N GLU A 156 13.44 21.01 12.59
CA GLU A 156 14.61 21.19 11.75
C GLU A 156 15.24 19.86 11.31
N ALA A 157 15.34 18.87 12.20
CA ALA A 157 15.88 17.56 11.88
C ALA A 157 14.98 16.76 10.93
N VAL A 158 13.67 16.81 11.14
CA VAL A 158 12.68 16.21 10.22
C VAL A 158 12.73 16.89 8.86
N GLU A 159 12.77 18.22 8.83
CA GLU A 159 12.86 18.99 7.60
C GLU A 159 14.13 18.66 6.81
N ARG A 160 15.29 18.64 7.49
CA ARG A 160 16.58 18.27 6.90
C ARG A 160 16.53 16.89 6.28
N HIS A 161 16.00 15.91 7.02
CA HIS A 161 15.88 14.53 6.54
C HIS A 161 14.96 14.43 5.31
N TYR A 162 13.83 15.12 5.33
CA TYR A 162 12.88 15.14 4.23
C TYR A 162 13.46 15.78 2.96
N ILE A 163 14.16 16.91 3.09
CA ILE A 163 14.83 17.57 1.94
C ILE A 163 15.90 16.66 1.34
N ILE A 164 16.71 16.00 2.16
CA ILE A 164 17.73 15.03 1.70
C ILE A 164 17.08 13.86 0.95
N HIS A 165 15.98 13.31 1.50
CA HIS A 165 15.24 12.22 0.85
C HIS A 165 14.76 12.62 -0.55
N VAL A 166 14.19 13.83 -0.69
CA VAL A 166 13.75 14.32 -2.00
C VAL A 166 14.94 14.58 -2.93
N LEU A 167 16.03 15.17 -2.45
CA LEU A 167 17.24 15.39 -3.26
C LEU A 167 17.80 14.09 -3.84
N LYS A 168 17.86 13.02 -3.05
CA LYS A 168 18.26 11.69 -3.53
C LYS A 168 17.32 11.17 -4.63
N LYS A 169 16.00 11.33 -4.47
CA LYS A 169 15.02 10.91 -5.48
C LYS A 169 15.14 11.66 -6.82
N VAL A 170 15.67 12.87 -6.80
CA VAL A 170 15.81 13.71 -8.01
C VAL A 170 17.27 13.86 -8.46
N ASN A 171 18.17 13.00 -7.97
CA ASN A 171 19.61 13.02 -8.27
C ASN A 171 20.21 14.42 -8.09
N GLY A 172 19.96 15.05 -6.94
CA GLY A 172 20.54 16.34 -6.56
C GLY A 172 20.03 17.55 -7.34
N LYS A 173 19.04 17.36 -8.22
CA LYS A 173 18.44 18.44 -9.04
C LYS A 173 17.57 19.35 -8.18
N VAL A 174 18.06 20.55 -7.87
CA VAL A 174 17.33 21.52 -7.03
C VAL A 174 16.12 22.16 -7.73
N ALA A 175 16.19 22.38 -9.04
CA ALA A 175 15.25 23.19 -9.80
C ALA A 175 14.72 22.52 -11.09
N GLY A 176 13.65 23.09 -11.65
CA GLY A 176 12.95 22.57 -12.83
C GLY A 176 11.69 21.78 -12.47
N ARG A 177 10.90 21.38 -13.48
CA ARG A 177 9.63 20.66 -13.32
C ARG A 177 9.77 19.37 -12.48
N ASP A 178 10.90 18.68 -12.65
CA ASP A 178 11.22 17.45 -11.91
C ASP A 178 12.29 17.65 -10.81
N GLY A 179 12.58 18.90 -10.43
CA GLY A 179 13.54 19.22 -9.38
C GLY A 179 12.94 19.14 -7.98
N ALA A 180 13.80 19.12 -6.96
CA ALA A 180 13.42 19.00 -5.55
C ALA A 180 12.45 20.11 -5.12
N ALA A 181 12.63 21.36 -5.57
CA ALA A 181 11.73 22.46 -5.22
C ALA A 181 10.28 22.20 -5.67
N ALA A 182 10.09 21.67 -6.88
CA ALA A 182 8.77 21.33 -7.41
C ALA A 182 8.15 20.15 -6.63
N LYS A 183 8.95 19.11 -6.32
CA LYS A 183 8.50 17.95 -5.54
C LYS A 183 8.15 18.29 -4.09
N LEU A 184 8.81 19.30 -3.52
CA LEU A 184 8.55 19.83 -2.19
C LEU A 184 7.46 20.92 -2.18
N GLY A 185 6.87 21.27 -3.33
CA GLY A 185 5.81 22.28 -3.42
C GLY A 185 6.26 23.71 -3.04
N MET A 186 7.55 24.04 -3.17
CA MET A 186 8.10 25.34 -2.75
C MET A 186 8.87 26.04 -3.87
N LYS A 187 9.03 27.37 -3.75
CA LYS A 187 9.86 28.16 -4.68
C LYS A 187 11.33 27.70 -4.60
N ARG A 188 12.04 27.72 -5.74
CA ARG A 188 13.47 27.40 -5.82
C ARG A 188 14.30 28.19 -4.80
N THR A 189 14.05 29.50 -4.69
CA THR A 189 14.77 30.39 -3.78
C THR A 189 14.52 30.03 -2.31
N THR A 190 13.28 29.65 -1.96
CA THR A 190 12.93 29.14 -0.62
C THR A 190 13.71 27.86 -0.31
N LEU A 191 13.76 26.91 -1.25
CA LEU A 191 14.53 25.69 -1.06
C LEU A 191 16.02 25.99 -0.89
N GLN A 192 16.61 26.87 -1.71
CA GLN A 192 18.01 27.26 -1.59
C GLN A 192 18.34 27.88 -0.22
N SER A 193 17.45 28.73 0.32
CA SER A 193 17.60 29.28 1.66
C SER A 193 17.57 28.18 2.75
N LYS A 194 16.64 27.23 2.64
CA LYS A 194 16.56 26.06 3.54
C LYS A 194 17.81 25.17 3.43
N LEU A 195 18.32 24.90 2.24
CA LEU A 195 19.57 24.14 2.05
C LEU A 195 20.76 24.80 2.75
N CYS A 196 20.88 26.13 2.64
CA CYS A 196 21.90 26.91 3.34
C CYS A 196 21.73 26.81 4.86
N LYS A 197 20.52 27.07 5.36
CA LYS A 197 20.20 27.01 6.80
C LYS A 197 20.50 25.63 7.40
N LEU A 198 20.19 24.56 6.68
CA LEU A 198 20.29 23.17 7.16
C LEU A 198 21.65 22.51 6.85
N GLY A 199 22.59 23.26 6.27
CA GLY A 199 23.91 22.76 5.89
C GLY A 199 23.86 21.60 4.89
N ILE A 200 22.94 21.64 3.91
CA ILE A 200 22.76 20.60 2.89
C ILE A 200 23.36 21.09 1.56
N ASN A 201 24.31 20.34 1.02
CA ASN A 201 24.79 20.56 -0.35
C ASN A 201 24.08 19.59 -1.32
N ALA A 202 23.28 20.13 -2.23
CA ALA A 202 22.52 19.33 -3.18
C ALA A 202 23.38 18.50 -4.14
N ARG A 203 24.66 18.87 -4.35
CA ARG A 203 25.58 18.15 -5.23
C ARG A 203 26.00 16.79 -4.65
N ASP A 204 25.89 16.61 -3.35
CA ASP A 204 26.28 15.38 -2.65
C ASP A 204 25.29 14.23 -2.89
N TYR A 205 24.16 14.51 -3.58
CA TYR A 205 23.07 13.57 -3.84
C TYR A 205 22.80 13.39 -5.34
N LYS A 206 23.79 13.65 -6.20
CA LYS A 206 23.74 13.46 -7.66
C LYS A 206 24.08 12.05 -8.10
#